data_AF-A0A9W9Y088-F1
#
_entry.id   AF-A0A9W9Y088-F1
#
_cell.length_a   1.000
_cell.length_b   1.000
_cell.length_c   1.000
_cell.angle_alpha   90.00
_cell.angle_beta   90.00
_cell.angle_gamma   90.00
#
_symmetry.space_group_name_H-M   'P 1'
#
loop_
_entity.id
_entity.type
_entity.pdbx_description
1 polymer ?
#
loop_
_entity_poly.entity_id
_entity_poly.type
_entity_poly.pdbx_seq_one_letter_code
_entity_poly.pdbx_strand_id
1 'polypeptide(L)'
;MQPDVQAAALENFQETRDAFVKGLEALSGGDKGGRTIPQIQSNLHRLINTLSMWTLIREATEKEGKCFEERCTNLMDVIDDLIGMLQLDSNLEDRVTLKLFDMATMQIGSLTLDGFSNVDREAVYNAKMIESEQSRWEKKKVWQDCARQSLLRDFWTRFYYKGYDCICRQCMDYYLPKRDPTPSPPLSPLPETDIDSYMATSSEEE
;
A
#
# COMPACT_ATOMS: atom_id res chain seq x y z
N MET A 1 -19.34 19.14 -12.47
CA MET A 1 -17.97 19.63 -12.18
C MET A 1 -17.60 20.66 -13.24
N GLN A 2 -16.95 21.77 -12.87
CA GLN A 2 -16.50 22.76 -13.86
C GLN A 2 -15.35 22.17 -14.71
N PRO A 3 -15.37 22.31 -16.05
CA PRO A 3 -14.35 21.75 -16.95
C PRO A 3 -12.91 22.13 -16.58
N ASP A 4 -12.70 23.35 -16.10
CA ASP A 4 -11.38 23.86 -15.70
C ASP A 4 -10.79 23.11 -14.49
N VAL A 5 -11.65 22.69 -13.56
CA VAL A 5 -11.25 21.92 -12.37
C VAL A 5 -10.86 20.50 -12.76
N GLN A 6 -11.57 19.90 -13.70
CA GLN A 6 -11.25 18.58 -14.25
C GLN A 6 -9.91 18.59 -14.99
N ALA A 7 -9.70 19.58 -15.87
CA ALA A 7 -8.46 19.70 -16.62
C ALA A 7 -7.25 19.88 -15.69
N ALA A 8 -7.35 20.79 -14.71
CA ALA A 8 -6.28 21.03 -13.75
C ALA A 8 -5.97 19.80 -12.89
N ALA A 9 -6.97 19.01 -12.48
CA ALA A 9 -6.75 17.81 -11.69
C ALA A 9 -6.05 16.69 -12.48
N LEU A 10 -6.37 16.55 -13.77
CA LEU A 10 -5.71 15.59 -14.66
C LEU A 10 -4.28 16.03 -15.00
N GLU A 11 -4.05 17.33 -15.21
CA GLU A 11 -2.72 17.90 -15.45
C GLU A 11 -1.79 17.69 -14.24
N ASN A 12 -2.29 17.90 -13.03
CA ASN A 12 -1.50 17.76 -11.79
C ASN A 12 -1.51 16.34 -11.21
N PHE A 13 -2.07 15.36 -11.92
CA PHE A 13 -2.24 13.98 -11.42
C PHE A 13 -0.90 13.38 -10.98
N GLN A 14 0.11 13.41 -11.86
CA GLN A 14 1.42 12.79 -11.60
C GLN A 14 2.11 13.44 -10.42
N GLU A 15 2.18 14.77 -10.39
CA GLU A 15 2.78 15.52 -9.29
C GLU A 15 2.11 15.19 -7.95
N THR A 16 0.78 15.15 -7.93
CA THR A 16 0.01 14.85 -6.72
C THR A 16 0.24 13.41 -6.26
N ARG A 17 0.20 12.44 -7.17
CA ARG A 17 0.52 11.02 -6.89
C ARG A 17 1.93 10.89 -6.32
N ASP A 18 2.92 11.48 -6.98
CA ASP A 18 4.33 11.34 -6.60
C ASP A 18 4.62 12.01 -5.25
N ALA A 19 3.91 13.09 -4.91
CA ALA A 19 3.97 13.71 -3.59
C ALA A 19 3.45 12.76 -2.49
N PHE A 20 2.36 12.02 -2.75
CA PHE A 20 1.87 10.99 -1.81
C PHE A 20 2.84 9.81 -1.70
N VAL A 21 3.36 9.32 -2.82
CA VAL A 21 4.38 8.25 -2.88
C VAL A 21 5.56 8.62 -2.01
N LYS A 22 6.16 9.79 -2.23
CA LYS A 22 7.29 10.27 -1.42
C LYS A 22 6.96 10.36 0.08
N GLY A 23 5.75 10.79 0.41
CA GLY A 23 5.29 10.88 1.78
C GLY A 23 5.17 9.52 2.48
N LEU A 24 4.73 8.50 1.74
CA LEU A 24 4.59 7.12 2.21
C LEU A 24 5.92 6.37 2.20
N GLU A 25 6.80 6.61 1.22
CA GLU A 25 8.17 6.10 1.19
C GLU A 25 8.93 6.51 2.45
N ALA A 26 8.85 7.79 2.83
CA ALA A 26 9.44 8.27 4.09
C ALA A 26 8.91 7.48 5.29
N LEU A 27 7.59 7.26 5.37
CA LEU A 27 6.99 6.48 6.45
C LEU A 27 7.43 5.02 6.43
N SER A 28 7.53 4.40 5.25
CA SER A 28 8.02 3.02 5.11
C SER A 28 9.49 2.85 5.52
N GLY A 29 10.29 3.91 5.38
CA GLY A 29 11.67 3.98 5.86
C GLY A 29 11.79 4.30 7.35
N GLY A 30 10.68 4.49 8.06
CA GLY A 30 10.64 4.88 9.47
C GLY A 30 10.80 6.38 9.71
N ASP A 31 10.92 7.20 8.66
CA ASP A 31 11.00 8.65 8.78
C ASP A 31 9.60 9.29 8.88
N LYS A 32 9.22 9.56 10.13
CA LYS A 32 7.97 10.25 10.46
C LYS A 32 8.04 11.74 10.12
N GLY A 33 9.22 12.34 9.94
CA GLY A 33 9.38 13.78 9.75
C GLY A 33 8.76 14.60 10.89
N GLY A 34 8.81 14.06 12.12
CA GLY A 34 8.15 14.65 13.30
C GLY A 34 6.62 14.55 13.33
N ARG A 35 5.98 13.88 12.36
CA ARG A 35 4.53 13.73 12.31
C ARG A 35 4.03 12.76 13.39
N THR A 36 2.93 13.12 14.03
CA THR A 36 2.18 12.25 14.95
C THR A 36 1.28 11.27 14.18
N ILE A 37 0.82 10.19 14.83
CA ILE A 37 -0.14 9.25 14.23
C ILE A 37 -1.40 9.96 13.70
N PRO A 38 -2.06 10.86 14.45
CA PRO A 38 -3.21 11.59 13.93
C PRO A 38 -2.91 12.41 12.67
N GLN A 39 -1.71 12.98 12.56
CA GLN A 39 -1.29 13.70 11.36
C GLN A 39 -1.07 12.75 10.17
N ILE A 40 -0.54 11.55 10.42
CA ILE A 40 -0.40 10.52 9.38
C ILE A 40 -1.79 10.05 8.91
N GLN A 41 -2.71 9.77 9.84
CA GLN A 41 -4.09 9.39 9.51
C GLN A 41 -4.81 10.47 8.71
N SER A 42 -4.66 11.74 9.09
CA SER A 42 -5.21 12.87 8.32
C SER A 42 -4.67 12.91 6.88
N ASN A 43 -3.37 12.65 6.69
CA ASN A 43 -2.78 12.55 5.35
C ASN A 43 -3.31 11.35 4.54
N LEU A 44 -3.56 10.21 5.18
CA LEU A 44 -4.17 9.04 4.54
C LEU A 44 -5.64 9.29 4.16
N HIS A 45 -6.42 9.96 5.00
CA HIS A 45 -7.77 10.41 4.63
C HIS A 45 -7.75 11.42 3.48
N ARG A 46 -6.76 12.32 3.45
CA ARG A 46 -6.56 13.22 2.30
C ARG A 46 -6.31 12.43 1.03
N LEU A 47 -5.49 11.38 1.10
CA LEU A 47 -5.25 10.48 -0.03
C LEU A 47 -6.52 9.76 -0.48
N ILE A 48 -7.33 9.21 0.43
CA ILE A 48 -8.64 8.61 0.10
C ILE A 48 -9.51 9.61 -0.67
N ASN A 49 -9.62 10.85 -0.17
CA ASN A 49 -10.39 11.89 -0.84
C ASN A 49 -9.84 12.22 -2.24
N THR A 50 -8.52 12.24 -2.39
CA THR A 50 -7.88 12.45 -3.70
C THR A 50 -8.14 11.29 -4.67
N LEU A 51 -8.08 10.03 -4.20
CA LEU A 51 -8.42 8.85 -5.01
C LEU A 51 -9.88 8.90 -5.48
N SER A 52 -10.80 9.24 -4.57
CA SER A 52 -12.22 9.42 -4.88
C SER A 52 -12.43 10.49 -5.96
N MET A 53 -11.75 11.64 -5.79
CA MET A 53 -11.77 12.71 -6.78
C MET A 53 -11.25 12.22 -8.13
N TRP A 54 -10.10 11.55 -8.20
CA TRP A 54 -9.56 11.05 -9.47
C TRP A 54 -10.49 10.06 -10.17
N THR A 55 -11.16 9.18 -9.42
CA THR A 55 -12.19 8.28 -9.97
C THR A 55 -13.30 9.08 -10.65
N LEU A 56 -13.90 10.05 -9.94
CA LEU A 56 -14.99 10.88 -10.49
C LEU A 56 -14.58 11.71 -11.70
N ILE A 57 -13.36 12.24 -11.68
CA ILE A 57 -12.84 13.12 -12.74
C ILE A 57 -12.54 12.33 -14.02
N ARG A 58 -11.98 11.12 -13.89
CA ARG A 58 -11.65 10.26 -15.03
C ARG A 58 -12.87 9.52 -15.59
N GLU A 59 -13.87 9.22 -14.78
CA GLU A 59 -15.13 8.63 -15.27
C GLU A 59 -15.81 9.48 -16.35
N ALA A 60 -15.61 10.79 -16.30
CA ALA A 60 -16.15 11.75 -17.24
C ALA A 60 -15.32 11.94 -18.53
N THR A 61 -14.28 11.12 -18.76
CA THR A 61 -13.43 11.19 -19.96
C THR A 61 -13.50 9.91 -20.81
N GLU A 62 -13.03 9.97 -22.06
CA GLU A 62 -12.76 8.76 -22.84
C GLU A 62 -11.68 7.92 -22.14
N LYS A 63 -11.90 6.60 -22.04
CA LYS A 63 -11.13 5.72 -21.16
C LYS A 63 -10.17 4.82 -21.93
N GLU A 64 -8.89 4.96 -21.64
CA GLU A 64 -7.86 3.98 -22.03
C GLU A 64 -7.44 3.16 -20.79
N GLY A 65 -7.78 1.87 -20.77
CA GLY A 65 -7.60 1.03 -19.58
C GLY A 65 -8.64 1.32 -18.49
N LYS A 66 -9.53 0.35 -18.25
CA LYS A 66 -10.71 0.49 -17.39
C LYS A 66 -10.44 0.25 -15.90
N CYS A 67 -9.26 -0.25 -15.54
CA CYS A 67 -8.97 -0.63 -14.16
C CYS A 67 -8.54 0.51 -13.25
N PHE A 68 -8.32 1.74 -13.74
CA PHE A 68 -7.83 2.83 -12.88
C PHE A 68 -8.82 3.13 -11.76
N GLU A 69 -10.09 3.31 -12.11
CA GLU A 69 -11.17 3.63 -11.19
C GLU A 69 -11.37 2.50 -10.17
N GLU A 70 -11.33 1.25 -10.64
CA GLU A 70 -11.41 0.06 -9.78
C GLU A 70 -10.22 -0.01 -8.81
N ARG A 71 -9.01 0.31 -9.28
CA ARG A 71 -7.82 0.36 -8.44
C ARG A 71 -7.88 1.48 -7.42
N CYS A 72 -8.35 2.66 -7.80
CA CYS A 72 -8.57 3.77 -6.87
C CYS A 72 -9.58 3.37 -5.79
N THR A 73 -10.70 2.76 -6.16
CA THR A 73 -11.70 2.25 -5.21
C THR A 73 -11.11 1.21 -4.26
N ASN A 74 -10.43 0.20 -4.78
CA ASN A 74 -9.76 -0.81 -3.96
C ASN A 74 -8.71 -0.18 -3.02
N LEU A 75 -7.95 0.82 -3.50
CA LEU A 75 -6.98 1.52 -2.66
C LEU A 75 -7.65 2.32 -1.54
N MET A 76 -8.79 2.95 -1.80
CA MET A 76 -9.52 3.66 -0.74
C MET A 76 -9.88 2.70 0.41
N ASP A 77 -10.43 1.53 0.08
CA ASP A 77 -10.82 0.53 1.08
C ASP A 77 -9.61 0.01 1.88
N VAL A 78 -8.51 -0.32 1.20
CA VAL A 78 -7.32 -0.88 1.87
C VAL A 78 -6.58 0.20 2.68
N ILE A 79 -6.58 1.46 2.24
CA ILE A 79 -6.02 2.58 3.01
C ILE A 79 -6.87 2.86 4.24
N ASP A 80 -8.19 2.74 4.16
CA ASP A 80 -9.07 2.90 5.33
C ASP A 80 -8.78 1.84 6.40
N ASP A 81 -8.56 0.59 6.00
CA ASP A 81 -8.13 -0.47 6.93
C ASP A 81 -6.74 -0.22 7.52
N LEU A 82 -5.81 0.33 6.74
CA LEU A 82 -4.51 0.76 7.25
C LEU A 82 -4.68 1.85 8.31
N ILE A 83 -5.57 2.82 8.10
CA ILE A 83 -5.90 3.85 9.09
C ILE A 83 -6.45 3.20 10.37
N GLY A 84 -7.38 2.25 10.24
CA GLY A 84 -7.93 1.50 11.37
C GLY A 84 -6.86 0.75 12.16
N MET A 85 -5.88 0.16 11.47
CA MET A 85 -4.76 -0.51 12.13
C MET A 85 -3.87 0.48 12.91
N LEU A 86 -3.60 1.67 12.35
CA LEU A 86 -2.86 2.73 13.06
C LEU A 86 -3.59 3.27 14.29
N GLN A 87 -4.91 3.08 14.41
CA GLN A 87 -5.67 3.43 15.62
C GLN A 87 -5.44 2.40 16.74
N LEU A 88 -5.28 1.13 16.38
CA LEU A 88 -5.13 0.03 17.32
C LEU A 88 -3.66 -0.18 17.74
N ASP A 89 -2.73 0.07 16.84
CA ASP A 89 -1.30 -0.06 17.09
C ASP A 89 -0.60 1.30 16.96
N SER A 90 -0.07 1.79 18.08
CA SER A 90 0.65 3.06 18.13
C SER A 90 2.12 2.94 17.73
N ASN A 91 2.61 1.74 17.44
CA ASN A 91 4.00 1.53 17.07
C ASN A 91 4.21 1.66 15.56
N LEU A 92 4.36 2.89 15.09
CA LEU A 92 4.75 3.20 13.71
C LEU A 92 6.14 2.66 13.31
N GLU A 93 6.97 2.25 14.26
CA GLU A 93 8.29 1.63 13.99
C GLU A 93 8.19 0.11 13.84
N ASP A 94 7.01 -0.48 14.05
CA ASP A 94 6.83 -1.89 13.80
C ASP A 94 7.03 -2.21 12.31
N ARG A 95 7.82 -3.25 12.04
CA ARG A 95 8.12 -3.65 10.66
C ARG A 95 6.89 -4.01 9.84
N VAL A 96 5.77 -4.41 10.47
CA VAL A 96 4.51 -4.66 9.75
C VAL A 96 3.96 -3.33 9.23
N THR A 97 3.87 -2.32 10.09
CA THR A 97 3.39 -0.98 9.72
C THR A 97 4.25 -0.35 8.63
N LEU A 98 5.58 -0.42 8.77
CA LEU A 98 6.52 0.06 7.74
C LEU A 98 6.31 -0.67 6.40
N LYS A 99 6.11 -1.99 6.44
CA LYS A 99 5.88 -2.79 5.23
C LYS A 99 4.51 -2.50 4.58
N LEU A 100 3.50 -2.14 5.36
CA LEU A 100 2.20 -1.75 4.80
C LEU A 100 2.26 -0.39 4.12
N PHE A 101 3.04 0.56 4.66
CA PHE A 101 3.35 1.79 3.93
C PHE A 101 4.09 1.51 2.62
N ASP A 102 5.08 0.61 2.62
CA ASP A 102 5.79 0.17 1.39
C ASP A 102 4.82 -0.42 0.35
N MET A 103 3.88 -1.27 0.78
CA MET A 103 2.83 -1.81 -0.10
C MET A 103 1.92 -0.71 -0.68
N ALA A 104 1.47 0.21 0.16
CA ALA A 104 0.64 1.34 -0.27
C ALA A 104 1.39 2.23 -1.28
N THR A 105 2.65 2.56 -0.98
CA THR A 105 3.55 3.31 -1.87
C THR A 105 3.59 2.70 -3.26
N MET A 106 3.90 1.39 -3.36
CA MET A 106 3.98 0.71 -4.66
C MET A 106 2.66 0.81 -5.43
N GLN A 107 1.53 0.57 -4.75
CA GLN A 107 0.23 0.60 -5.40
C GLN A 107 -0.15 1.99 -5.89
N ILE A 108 0.00 3.01 -5.05
CA ILE A 108 -0.31 4.40 -5.42
C ILE A 108 0.63 4.88 -6.52
N GLY A 109 1.92 4.60 -6.40
CA GLY A 109 2.92 5.00 -7.38
C GLY A 109 2.68 4.39 -8.74
N SER A 110 2.10 3.19 -8.81
CA SER A 110 1.77 2.53 -10.08
C SER A 110 0.49 3.03 -10.77
N LEU A 111 -0.27 3.94 -10.15
CA LEU A 111 -1.45 4.52 -10.79
C LEU A 111 -1.03 5.38 -11.99
N THR A 112 -1.70 5.18 -13.13
CA THR A 112 -1.46 5.94 -14.36
C THR A 112 -2.78 6.23 -15.05
N LEU A 113 -2.92 7.44 -15.60
CA LEU A 113 -4.09 7.80 -16.40
C LEU A 113 -4.08 7.12 -17.78
N ASP A 114 -2.90 6.77 -18.29
CA ASP A 114 -2.70 6.04 -19.54
C ASP A 114 -2.14 4.65 -19.24
N GLY A 115 -2.99 3.64 -19.39
CA GLY A 115 -2.66 2.25 -19.10
C GLY A 115 -1.84 1.55 -20.19
N PHE A 116 -1.70 2.12 -21.38
CA PHE A 116 -0.99 1.51 -22.53
C PHE A 116 0.42 2.07 -22.72
N SER A 117 0.68 3.25 -22.17
CA SER A 117 1.95 3.94 -22.26
C SER A 117 2.96 3.55 -21.18
N ASN A 118 4.23 3.82 -21.50
CA ASN A 118 5.36 3.76 -20.55
C ASN A 118 5.99 5.16 -20.32
N VAL A 119 5.31 6.23 -20.75
CA VAL A 119 5.84 7.59 -20.61
C VAL A 119 6.01 7.96 -19.14
N ASP A 120 5.06 7.55 -18.31
CA ASP A 120 5.12 7.70 -16.85
C ASP A 120 6.08 6.68 -16.22
N ARG A 121 7.34 7.08 -16.08
CA ARG A 121 8.42 6.19 -15.62
C ARG A 121 8.24 5.75 -14.17
N GLU A 122 7.72 6.62 -13.32
CA GLU A 122 7.45 6.31 -11.91
C GLU A 122 6.35 5.26 -11.79
N ALA A 123 5.27 5.40 -12.56
CA ALA A 123 4.22 4.38 -12.61
C ALA A 123 4.74 3.03 -13.11
N VAL A 124 5.54 3.04 -14.18
CA VAL A 124 6.15 1.81 -14.74
C VAL A 124 7.09 1.15 -13.73
N TYR A 125 7.89 1.94 -13.01
CA TYR A 125 8.80 1.44 -12.00
C TYR A 125 8.03 0.75 -10.86
N ASN A 126 7.04 1.45 -10.30
CA ASN A 126 6.21 0.91 -9.22
C ASN A 126 5.39 -0.31 -9.68
N ALA A 127 4.87 -0.34 -10.91
CA ALA A 127 4.18 -1.51 -11.44
C ALA A 127 5.08 -2.75 -11.52
N LYS A 128 6.36 -2.59 -11.90
CA LYS A 128 7.34 -3.69 -11.86
C LYS A 128 7.69 -4.13 -10.43
N MET A 129 7.72 -3.19 -9.50
CA MET A 129 7.92 -3.50 -8.08
C MET A 129 6.75 -4.33 -7.53
N ILE A 130 5.51 -4.01 -7.92
CA ILE A 130 4.33 -4.80 -7.57
C ILE A 130 4.44 -6.24 -8.06
N GLU A 131 4.76 -6.46 -9.34
CA GLU A 131 4.89 -7.83 -9.87
C GLU A 131 6.07 -8.59 -9.22
N SER A 132 7.14 -7.87 -8.87
CA SER A 132 8.26 -8.45 -8.13
C SER A 132 7.85 -8.88 -6.72
N GLU A 133 7.09 -8.06 -6.00
CA GLU A 133 6.59 -8.36 -4.67
C GLU A 133 5.55 -9.49 -4.70
N GLN A 134 4.64 -9.49 -5.68
CA GLN A 134 3.70 -10.59 -5.90
C GLN A 134 4.43 -11.92 -6.08
N SER A 135 5.47 -11.94 -6.92
CA SER A 135 6.28 -13.13 -7.14
C SER A 135 6.97 -13.62 -5.84
N ARG A 136 7.33 -12.74 -4.90
CA ARG A 136 7.84 -13.15 -3.57
C ARG A 136 6.77 -13.83 -2.75
N TRP A 137 5.54 -13.29 -2.74
CA TRP A 137 4.42 -13.86 -1.98
C TRP A 137 3.99 -15.23 -2.52
N GLU A 138 4.03 -15.43 -3.83
CA GLU A 138 3.69 -16.72 -4.47
C GLU A 138 4.72 -17.81 -4.18
N LYS A 139 6.01 -17.45 -4.10
CA LYS A 139 7.07 -18.41 -3.75
C LYS A 139 7.04 -18.83 -2.29
N LYS A 140 6.52 -17.95 -1.42
CA LYS A 140 6.47 -18.21 0.02
C LYS A 140 5.23 -19.03 0.38
N LYS A 141 5.47 -20.21 0.96
CA LYS A 141 4.41 -21.12 1.41
C LYS A 141 3.59 -20.50 2.56
N VAL A 142 2.27 -20.45 2.40
CA VAL A 142 1.34 -19.82 3.35
C VAL A 142 1.44 -20.42 4.76
N TRP A 143 1.59 -21.74 4.87
CA TRP A 143 1.69 -22.42 6.19
C TRP A 143 2.99 -22.14 6.96
N GLN A 144 3.94 -21.41 6.36
CA GLN A 144 5.15 -20.94 7.03
C GLN A 144 4.98 -19.52 7.60
N ASP A 145 3.84 -18.88 7.36
CA ASP A 145 3.59 -17.53 7.85
C ASP A 145 3.29 -17.54 9.35
N CYS A 146 4.01 -16.70 10.11
CA CYS A 146 3.57 -16.33 11.45
C CYS A 146 2.39 -15.33 11.37
N ALA A 147 1.73 -15.04 12.50
CA ALA A 147 0.56 -14.14 12.54
C ALA A 147 0.81 -12.79 11.83
N ARG A 148 1.99 -12.18 12.03
CA ARG A 148 2.37 -10.92 11.37
C ARG A 148 2.53 -11.05 9.86
N GLN A 149 3.04 -12.19 9.39
CA GLN A 149 3.21 -12.45 7.96
C GLN A 149 1.87 -12.78 7.29
N SER A 150 0.97 -13.46 8.00
CA SER A 150 -0.42 -13.67 7.56
C SER A 150 -1.12 -12.33 7.35
N LEU A 151 -1.03 -11.42 8.33
CA LEU A 151 -1.59 -10.07 8.22
C LEU A 151 -1.07 -9.32 6.99
N LEU A 152 0.25 -9.33 6.78
CA LEU A 152 0.85 -8.71 5.60
C LEU A 152 0.38 -9.34 4.28
N ARG A 153 0.22 -10.67 4.24
CA ARG A 153 -0.30 -11.37 3.07
C ARG A 153 -1.76 -11.01 2.80
N ASP A 154 -2.58 -10.87 3.84
CA ASP A 154 -3.99 -10.50 3.71
C ASP A 154 -4.12 -9.09 3.13
N PHE A 155 -3.34 -8.14 3.63
CA PHE A 155 -3.24 -6.80 3.04
C PHE A 155 -2.72 -6.85 1.60
N TRP A 156 -1.64 -7.60 1.34
CA TRP A 156 -1.07 -7.69 -0.01
C TRP A 156 -2.05 -8.26 -1.03
N THR A 157 -2.80 -9.30 -0.67
CA THR A 157 -3.80 -9.94 -1.54
C THR A 157 -4.88 -8.95 -1.95
N ARG A 158 -5.22 -8.00 -1.07
CA ARG A 158 -6.18 -6.93 -1.36
C ARG A 158 -5.54 -5.79 -2.16
N PHE A 159 -4.29 -5.42 -1.84
CA PHE A 159 -3.55 -4.43 -2.62
C PHE A 159 -3.30 -4.87 -4.07
N TYR A 160 -2.97 -6.15 -4.29
CA TYR A 160 -2.65 -6.69 -5.60
C TYR A 160 -3.91 -6.90 -6.44
N TYR A 161 -4.27 -5.86 -7.18
CA TYR A 161 -5.45 -5.86 -8.05
C TYR A 161 -5.06 -5.90 -9.53
N LYS A 162 -5.67 -6.84 -10.27
CA LYS A 162 -5.70 -6.87 -11.74
C LYS A 162 -7.15 -7.02 -12.21
N GLY A 163 -7.57 -6.15 -13.12
CA GLY A 163 -8.89 -6.24 -13.75
C GLY A 163 -8.87 -7.29 -14.86
N TYR A 164 -9.75 -8.30 -14.77
CA TYR A 164 -9.80 -9.43 -15.72
C TYR A 164 -10.00 -8.99 -17.18
N ASP A 165 -10.87 -8.00 -17.41
CA ASP A 165 -11.16 -7.46 -18.74
C ASP A 165 -10.36 -6.18 -19.07
N CYS A 166 -9.34 -5.85 -18.28
CA CYS A 166 -8.53 -4.66 -18.49
C CYS A 166 -7.32 -4.98 -19.37
N ILE A 167 -7.21 -4.26 -20.49
CA ILE A 167 -6.11 -4.41 -21.44
C ILE A 167 -4.89 -3.50 -21.14
N CYS A 168 -4.82 -2.88 -19.97
CA CYS A 168 -3.65 -2.08 -19.60
C CYS A 168 -2.41 -2.96 -19.45
N ARG A 169 -1.23 -2.35 -19.58
CA ARG A 169 0.07 -3.06 -19.53
C ARG A 169 0.25 -3.90 -18.27
N GLN A 170 -0.18 -3.41 -17.11
CA GLN A 170 -0.06 -4.14 -15.85
C GLN A 170 -1.00 -5.35 -15.79
N CYS A 171 -2.27 -5.20 -16.20
CA CYS A 171 -3.23 -6.32 -16.22
C CYS A 171 -2.89 -7.35 -17.30
N MET A 172 -2.21 -6.94 -18.37
CA MET A 172 -1.71 -7.80 -19.45
C MET A 172 -0.28 -8.32 -19.21
N ASP A 173 0.21 -8.30 -17.97
CA ASP A 173 1.47 -8.94 -17.56
C ASP A 173 2.76 -8.41 -18.24
N TYR A 174 2.74 -7.20 -18.82
CA TYR A 174 3.92 -6.61 -19.47
C TYR A 174 5.05 -6.27 -18.49
N TYR A 175 4.77 -6.26 -17.19
CA TYR A 175 5.71 -5.89 -16.14
C TYR A 175 6.21 -7.07 -15.31
N LEU A 176 5.85 -8.31 -15.68
CA LEU A 176 6.33 -9.50 -14.97
C LEU A 176 7.86 -9.52 -14.86
N PRO A 177 8.41 -9.89 -13.69
CA PRO A 177 9.84 -9.91 -13.48
C PRO A 177 10.49 -10.99 -14.35
N LYS A 178 11.58 -10.62 -15.04
CA LYS A 178 12.39 -11.56 -15.85
C LYS A 178 13.34 -12.42 -15.02
N ARG A 179 13.53 -12.07 -13.76
CA ARG A 179 14.46 -12.70 -12.83
C ARG A 179 13.75 -12.90 -11.51
N ASP A 180 14.23 -13.88 -10.77
CA ASP A 180 13.74 -14.12 -9.43
C ASP A 180 13.95 -12.89 -8.54
N PRO A 181 12.91 -12.45 -7.81
CA PRO A 181 13.05 -11.32 -6.92
C PRO A 181 13.94 -11.69 -5.72
N THR A 182 14.73 -10.72 -5.25
CA THR A 182 15.47 -10.85 -3.99
C THR A 182 14.49 -11.16 -2.85
N PRO A 183 14.80 -12.09 -1.93
CA PRO A 183 13.95 -12.36 -0.78
C PRO A 183 13.70 -11.09 0.06
N SER A 184 12.49 -10.97 0.60
CA SER A 184 12.18 -9.88 1.55
C SER A 184 12.98 -10.06 2.84
N PRO A 185 13.44 -8.98 3.49
CA PRO A 185 14.07 -9.05 4.80
C PRO A 185 13.15 -9.73 5.82
N PRO A 186 13.69 -10.49 6.78
CA PRO A 186 12.87 -11.07 7.85
C PRO A 186 12.22 -9.95 8.69
N LEU A 187 11.04 -10.24 9.23
CA LEU A 187 10.43 -9.40 10.26
C LEU A 187 11.24 -9.50 11.55
N SER A 188 11.32 -8.42 12.33
CA SER A 188 11.95 -8.45 13.65
C SER A 188 11.24 -9.50 14.53
N PRO A 189 11.95 -10.20 15.43
CA PRO A 189 11.32 -11.03 16.44
C PRO A 189 10.28 -10.22 17.23
N LEU A 190 9.21 -10.86 17.68
CA LEU A 190 8.36 -10.25 18.70
C LEU A 190 9.20 -10.06 19.98
N PRO A 191 8.97 -8.99 20.77
CA PRO A 191 9.52 -8.91 22.11
C PRO A 191 9.14 -10.17 22.88
N GLU A 192 10.10 -10.81 23.55
CA GLU A 192 9.81 -11.91 24.45
C GLU A 192 8.87 -11.37 25.53
N THR A 193 7.69 -11.98 25.68
CA THR A 193 6.84 -11.71 26.84
C THR A 193 7.58 -12.24 28.06
N ASP A 194 7.92 -11.38 29.02
CA ASP A 194 8.42 -11.79 30.33
C ASP A 194 7.30 -12.57 31.06
N ILE A 195 7.26 -13.90 30.90
CA ILE A 195 6.34 -14.79 31.63
C ILE A 195 6.92 -15.18 33.00
N ASP A 196 7.55 -14.24 33.71
CA ASP A 196 8.22 -14.53 35.00
C ASP A 196 7.83 -13.55 36.12
N SER A 197 6.53 -13.26 36.31
CA SER A 197 6.10 -12.41 37.45
C SER A 197 4.76 -12.78 38.13
N TYR A 198 4.21 -13.98 37.90
CA TYR A 198 2.97 -14.41 38.60
C TYR A 198 3.08 -15.74 39.37
N MET A 199 4.30 -16.17 39.72
CA MET A 199 4.53 -17.28 40.63
C MET A 199 5.38 -16.81 41.83
N ALA A 200 4.79 -16.00 42.70
CA ALA A 200 5.34 -15.73 44.03
C ALA A 200 4.26 -15.93 45.10
N THR A 201 4.23 -17.17 45.59
CA THR A 201 3.97 -17.56 47.00
C THR A 201 2.71 -17.02 47.68
N SER A 202 1.62 -17.79 47.57
CA SER A 202 0.69 -17.94 48.69
C SER A 202 1.34 -18.92 49.68
N SER A 203 1.97 -18.38 50.73
CA SER A 203 2.28 -19.13 51.94
C SER A 203 1.16 -18.82 52.94
N GLU A 204 0.31 -19.81 53.19
CA GLU A 204 -0.63 -19.80 54.31
C GLU A 204 0.16 -19.82 55.62
N GLU A 205 -0.19 -18.91 56.53
CA GLU A 205 0.33 -18.82 57.89
C GLU A 205 -0.29 -19.94 58.76
N GLU A 206 0.54 -20.68 59.50
CA GLU A 206 0.14 -21.47 60.68
C GLU A 206 0.19 -20.62 61.95
#